data_AF-M2BWA6-F1
#
_entry.id   AF-M2BWA6-F1
#
_cell.length_a   1.000
_cell.length_b   1.000
_cell.length_c   1.000
_cell.angle_alpha   90.00
_cell.angle_beta   90.00
_cell.angle_gamma   90.00
#
_symmetry.space_group_name_H-M   'P 1'
#
loop_
_entity.id
_entity.type
_entity.pdbx_description
1 polymer ?
#
loop_
_entity_poly.entity_id
_entity_poly.type
_entity_poly.pdbx_seq_one_letter_code
_entity_poly.pdbx_strand_id
1 'polypeptide(L)'
;MDNSKSLVNIKSLYKDEAKEINKNHKKLYDLMKKGVLIAFEIGEQLVNVQRFLASNDRNAFKVWAESNLEISPATIRNYIKLYDYFYDKPELLNTLTLMEAYSEAGISTRKALPAPCDEEDGKIYTAGLEDDDGTYDEELATIFNRKTASGIKLENYRVEIYDEDLWGFRRGYGRFPVANLRIPKPIGLPEIEWQDMKKNVCMAFEAYYAKIEMYENNGKIDAPEDTRFGTMMESKGGIK
;
A
#
# COMPACT_ATOMS: atom_id res chain seq x y z
N MET A 1 7.51 17.27 -45.29
CA MET A 1 6.40 16.59 -44.59
C MET A 1 6.35 17.12 -43.18
N ASP A 2 5.17 17.60 -42.77
CA ASP A 2 4.94 18.52 -41.66
C ASP A 2 4.80 17.76 -40.32
N ASN A 3 5.94 17.40 -39.72
CA ASN A 3 6.02 16.70 -38.42
C ASN A 3 5.58 17.58 -37.22
N SER A 4 5.31 18.87 -37.44
CA SER A 4 4.92 19.79 -36.37
C SER A 4 3.48 19.55 -35.88
N LYS A 5 2.57 19.14 -36.77
CA LYS A 5 1.14 18.94 -36.43
C LYS A 5 0.87 17.69 -35.59
N SER A 6 1.65 16.61 -35.73
CA SER A 6 1.40 15.38 -34.97
C SER A 6 1.86 15.49 -33.50
N LEU A 7 2.97 16.18 -33.23
CA LEU A 7 3.48 16.41 -31.88
C LEU A 7 2.58 17.35 -31.05
N VAL A 8 1.93 18.33 -31.69
CA VAL A 8 0.98 19.23 -31.03
C VAL A 8 -0.28 18.48 -30.59
N ASN A 9 -0.80 17.58 -31.44
CA ASN A 9 -1.95 16.73 -31.09
C ASN A 9 -1.64 15.71 -29.98
N ILE A 10 -0.43 15.15 -29.96
CA ILE A 10 -0.01 14.23 -28.89
C ILE A 10 0.14 14.97 -27.55
N LYS A 11 0.72 16.18 -27.56
CA LYS A 11 0.82 17.02 -26.34
C LYS A 11 -0.53 17.52 -25.83
N SER A 12 -1.53 17.70 -26.70
CA SER A 12 -2.88 18.09 -26.27
C SER A 12 -3.64 16.93 -25.61
N LEU A 13 -3.51 15.70 -26.15
CA LEU A 13 -4.05 14.48 -25.53
C LEU A 13 -3.53 14.31 -24.10
N TYR A 14 -2.20 14.31 -23.87
CA TYR A 14 -1.68 14.17 -22.50
C TYR A 14 -2.19 15.21 -21.48
N LYS A 15 -2.58 16.41 -21.94
CA LYS A 15 -3.17 17.44 -21.06
C LYS A 15 -4.63 17.16 -20.73
N ASP A 16 -5.40 16.61 -21.66
CA ASP A 16 -6.81 16.31 -21.44
C ASP A 16 -6.97 15.04 -20.58
N GLU A 17 -6.11 14.04 -20.77
CA GLU A 17 -6.00 12.88 -19.89
C GLU A 17 -5.62 13.28 -18.47
N ALA A 18 -4.65 14.18 -18.28
CA ALA A 18 -4.27 14.69 -16.97
C ALA A 18 -5.44 15.42 -16.26
N LYS A 19 -6.24 16.20 -17.00
CA LYS A 19 -7.44 16.85 -16.44
C LYS A 19 -8.47 15.83 -15.96
N GLU A 20 -8.74 14.78 -16.74
CA GLU A 20 -9.70 13.74 -16.33
C GLU A 20 -9.18 12.90 -15.15
N ILE A 21 -7.88 12.62 -15.08
CA ILE A 21 -7.25 11.98 -13.91
C ILE A 21 -7.46 12.85 -12.66
N ASN A 22 -7.12 14.14 -12.71
CA ASN A 22 -7.29 15.05 -11.57
C ASN A 22 -8.75 15.20 -11.14
N LYS A 23 -9.67 15.25 -12.10
CA LYS A 23 -11.11 15.28 -11.82
C LYS A 23 -11.59 14.01 -11.12
N ASN A 24 -11.11 12.84 -11.53
CA ASN A 24 -11.46 11.58 -10.88
C ASN A 24 -10.81 11.44 -9.50
N HIS A 25 -9.57 11.91 -9.34
CA HIS A 25 -8.91 11.97 -8.04
C HIS A 25 -9.68 12.86 -7.05
N LYS A 26 -10.13 14.04 -7.48
CA LYS A 26 -10.95 14.93 -6.65
C LYS A 26 -12.27 14.28 -6.21
N LYS A 27 -12.96 13.59 -7.13
CA LYS A 27 -14.19 12.84 -6.79
C LYS A 27 -13.93 11.77 -5.74
N LEU A 28 -12.82 11.04 -5.86
CA LEU A 28 -12.44 10.01 -4.88
C LEU A 28 -12.18 10.66 -3.51
N TYR A 29 -11.45 11.77 -3.49
CA TYR A 29 -11.17 12.53 -2.27
C TYR A 29 -12.43 13.03 -1.57
N ASP A 30 -13.39 13.58 -2.33
CA ASP A 30 -14.70 14.01 -1.78
C ASP A 30 -15.50 12.84 -1.19
N LEU A 31 -15.44 11.66 -1.82
CA LEU A 31 -16.09 10.45 -1.30
C LEU A 31 -15.44 9.95 -0.01
N MET A 32 -14.11 10.02 0.10
CA MET A 32 -13.39 9.65 1.32
C MET A 32 -13.76 10.57 2.49
N LYS A 33 -13.93 11.87 2.25
CA LYS A 33 -14.40 12.84 3.24
C LYS A 33 -15.83 12.55 3.71
N LYS A 34 -16.73 12.21 2.79
CA LYS A 34 -18.08 11.77 3.19
C LYS A 34 -18.04 10.50 4.04
N GLY A 35 -17.14 9.58 3.71
CA GLY A 35 -16.93 8.36 4.50
C GLY A 35 -16.54 8.62 5.95
N VAL A 36 -15.71 9.64 6.23
CA VAL A 36 -15.32 9.95 7.61
C VAL A 36 -16.46 10.52 8.43
N LEU A 37 -17.31 11.36 7.83
CA LEU A 37 -18.48 11.91 8.52
C LEU A 37 -19.48 10.81 8.89
N ILE A 38 -19.73 9.87 7.97
CA ILE A 38 -20.58 8.70 8.25
C ILE A 38 -19.98 7.83 9.37
N ALA A 39 -18.67 7.61 9.37
CA ALA A 39 -18.00 6.86 10.44
C ALA A 39 -18.13 7.54 11.81
N PHE A 40 -18.07 8.87 11.84
CA PHE A 40 -18.28 9.68 13.04
C PHE A 40 -19.73 9.58 13.55
N GLU A 41 -20.73 9.71 12.66
CA GLU A 41 -22.15 9.54 13.00
C GLU A 41 -22.47 8.15 13.55
N ILE A 42 -21.87 7.10 12.96
CA ILE A 42 -21.97 5.74 13.50
C ILE A 42 -21.35 5.66 14.90
N GLY A 43 -20.18 6.29 15.11
CA GLY A 43 -19.52 6.37 16.41
C GLY A 43 -20.41 7.02 17.48
N GLU A 44 -21.07 8.14 17.14
CA GLU A 44 -22.03 8.81 18.02
C GLU A 44 -23.17 7.87 18.43
N GLN A 45 -23.79 7.18 17.46
CA GLN A 45 -24.86 6.23 17.72
C GLN A 45 -24.40 5.08 18.62
N LEU A 46 -23.21 4.54 18.38
CA LEU A 46 -22.62 3.49 19.19
C LEU A 46 -22.38 3.93 20.64
N VAL A 47 -21.85 5.15 20.85
CA VAL A 47 -21.65 5.71 22.19
C VAL A 47 -22.98 5.93 22.90
N ASN A 48 -24.01 6.39 22.20
CA ASN A 48 -25.36 6.56 22.77
C ASN A 48 -25.97 5.22 23.21
N VAL A 49 -25.87 4.19 22.39
CA VAL A 49 -26.33 2.83 22.75
C VAL A 49 -25.50 2.27 23.91
N GLN A 50 -24.18 2.47 23.91
CA GLN A 50 -23.30 2.04 24.99
C GLN A 50 -23.68 2.70 26.31
N ARG A 51 -23.95 4.01 26.32
CA ARG A 51 -24.39 4.75 27.52
C ARG A 51 -25.72 4.25 28.05
N PHE A 52 -26.67 3.93 27.17
CA PHE A 52 -27.98 3.38 27.57
C PHE A 52 -27.88 1.97 28.15
N LEU A 53 -27.00 1.11 27.62
CA LEU A 53 -26.84 -0.28 28.05
C LEU A 53 -25.89 -0.45 29.25
N ALA A 54 -24.93 0.46 29.43
CA ALA A 54 -23.93 0.41 30.51
C ALA A 54 -24.55 0.52 31.92
N SER A 55 -25.81 0.93 32.05
CA SER A 55 -26.49 1.02 33.34
C SER A 55 -26.80 -0.35 33.98
N ASN A 56 -26.77 -1.45 33.20
CA ASN A 56 -27.32 -2.74 33.65
C ASN A 56 -26.33 -3.93 33.68
N ASP A 57 -25.26 -3.94 32.86
CA ASP A 57 -24.22 -5.00 32.87
C ASP A 57 -22.96 -4.53 32.13
N ARG A 58 -21.77 -4.85 32.64
CA ARG A 58 -20.46 -4.52 32.05
C ARG A 58 -20.26 -5.09 30.65
N ASN A 59 -21.00 -6.15 30.28
CA ASN A 59 -20.93 -6.79 28.96
C ASN A 59 -22.16 -6.58 28.06
N ALA A 60 -23.20 -5.86 28.51
CA ALA A 60 -24.45 -5.70 27.76
C ALA A 60 -24.25 -5.14 26.35
N PHE A 61 -23.39 -4.13 26.21
CA PHE A 61 -23.08 -3.52 24.92
C PHE A 61 -22.43 -4.50 23.93
N LYS A 62 -21.51 -5.35 24.41
CA LYS A 62 -20.84 -6.34 23.57
C LYS A 62 -21.84 -7.37 23.02
N VAL A 63 -22.69 -7.92 23.89
CA VAL A 63 -23.70 -8.91 23.52
C VAL A 63 -24.72 -8.32 22.55
N TRP A 64 -25.17 -7.09 22.81
CA TRP A 64 -26.07 -6.38 21.91
C TRP A 64 -25.44 -6.16 20.53
N ALA A 65 -24.19 -5.69 20.48
CA ALA A 65 -23.49 -5.44 19.22
C ALA A 65 -23.31 -6.73 18.39
N GLU A 66 -22.90 -7.83 19.02
CA GLU A 66 -22.75 -9.13 18.36
C GLU A 66 -24.08 -9.69 17.82
N SER A 67 -25.22 -9.30 18.42
CA SER A 67 -26.54 -9.79 18.02
C SER A 67 -27.26 -8.90 16.99
N ASN A 68 -26.89 -7.62 16.88
CA ASN A 68 -27.64 -6.62 16.11
C ASN A 68 -26.84 -5.98 14.97
N LEU A 69 -25.51 -6.10 14.97
CA LEU A 69 -24.65 -5.42 13.98
C LEU A 69 -23.80 -6.42 13.19
N GLU A 70 -23.77 -6.26 11.87
CA GLU A 70 -22.86 -6.98 10.96
C GLU A 70 -21.48 -6.28 10.88
N ILE A 71 -21.08 -5.58 11.93
CA ILE A 71 -19.85 -4.79 11.99
C ILE A 71 -18.87 -5.48 12.92
N SER A 72 -17.60 -5.62 12.50
CA SER A 72 -16.60 -6.27 13.33
C SER A 72 -16.39 -5.54 14.67
N PRO A 73 -16.10 -6.25 15.78
CA PRO A 73 -15.82 -5.61 17.07
C PRO A 73 -14.65 -4.63 17.03
N ALA A 74 -13.67 -4.85 16.15
CA ALA A 74 -12.54 -3.93 15.97
C ALA A 74 -13.00 -2.61 15.31
N THR A 75 -13.83 -2.70 14.27
CA THR A 75 -14.40 -1.53 13.59
C THR A 75 -15.29 -0.71 14.52
N ILE A 76 -16.13 -1.37 15.33
CA ILE A 76 -16.96 -0.72 16.35
C ILE A 76 -16.10 0.10 17.32
N ARG A 77 -15.01 -0.49 17.84
CA ARG A 77 -14.07 0.22 18.72
C ARG A 77 -13.41 1.42 18.04
N ASN A 78 -13.09 1.32 16.74
CA ASN A 78 -12.48 2.41 16.00
C ASN A 78 -13.45 3.57 15.79
N TYR A 79 -14.72 3.30 15.45
CA TYR A 79 -15.73 4.35 15.30
C TYR A 79 -16.02 5.06 16.63
N ILE A 80 -16.09 4.33 17.74
CA ILE A 80 -16.23 4.93 19.08
C ILE A 80 -15.04 5.84 19.39
N LYS A 81 -13.81 5.36 19.19
CA LYS A 81 -12.59 6.16 19.41
C LYS A 81 -12.52 7.40 18.51
N LEU A 82 -12.92 7.26 17.25
CA LEU A 82 -13.00 8.38 16.30
C LEU A 82 -13.97 9.45 16.83
N TYR A 83 -15.17 9.04 17.24
CA TYR A 83 -16.15 9.96 17.81
C TYR A 83 -15.63 10.61 19.09
N ASP A 84 -15.11 9.84 20.04
CA ASP A 84 -14.59 10.36 21.32
C ASP A 84 -13.47 11.40 21.12
N TYR A 85 -12.64 11.24 20.10
CA TYR A 85 -11.55 12.18 19.80
C TYR A 85 -12.02 13.48 19.13
N PHE A 86 -12.99 13.39 18.21
CA PHE A 86 -13.48 14.54 17.44
C PHE A 86 -14.75 15.17 18.01
N TYR A 87 -15.32 14.63 19.09
CA TYR A 87 -16.57 15.10 19.69
C TYR A 87 -16.60 16.62 19.95
N ASP A 88 -15.51 17.16 20.49
CA ASP A 88 -15.39 18.59 20.81
C ASP A 88 -15.04 19.47 19.60
N LYS A 89 -14.64 18.86 18.49
CA LYS A 89 -14.10 19.53 17.28
C LYS A 89 -14.50 18.82 15.97
N PRO A 90 -15.79 18.54 15.73
CA PRO A 90 -16.25 17.75 14.58
C PRO A 90 -15.97 18.44 13.24
N GLU A 91 -15.85 19.76 13.23
CA GLU A 91 -15.57 20.56 12.03
C GLU A 91 -14.25 20.20 11.34
N LEU A 92 -13.27 19.67 12.09
CA LEU A 92 -11.99 19.21 11.54
C LEU A 92 -12.15 18.02 10.58
N LEU A 93 -13.23 17.24 10.72
CA LEU A 93 -13.49 16.09 9.84
C LEU A 93 -13.85 16.50 8.42
N ASN A 94 -14.28 17.75 8.18
CA ASN A 94 -14.59 18.23 6.83
C ASN A 94 -13.35 18.31 5.93
N THR A 95 -12.17 18.39 6.52
CA THR A 95 -10.90 18.48 5.81
C THR A 95 -10.16 17.16 5.75
N LEU A 96 -10.55 16.17 6.56
CA LEU A 96 -9.83 14.91 6.72
C LEU A 96 -10.52 13.75 5.99
N THR A 97 -9.73 12.81 5.50
CA THR A 97 -10.16 11.47 5.13
C THR A 97 -10.25 10.59 6.37
N LEU A 98 -10.91 9.43 6.24
CA LEU A 98 -11.06 8.48 7.35
C LEU A 98 -9.71 8.03 7.94
N MET A 99 -8.69 7.85 7.08
CA MET A 99 -7.37 7.40 7.52
C MET A 99 -6.61 8.49 8.28
N GLU A 100 -6.69 9.74 7.83
CA GLU A 100 -6.09 10.88 8.54
C GLU A 100 -6.77 11.08 9.90
N ALA A 101 -8.10 11.02 9.94
CA ALA A 101 -8.85 11.12 11.19
C ALA A 101 -8.54 9.95 12.16
N TYR A 102 -8.38 8.73 11.64
CA TYR A 102 -7.94 7.59 12.46
C TYR A 102 -6.53 7.77 12.99
N SER A 103 -5.60 8.28 12.17
CA SER A 103 -4.24 8.58 12.61
C SER A 103 -4.24 9.62 13.74
N GLU A 104 -4.99 10.72 13.60
CA GLU A 104 -5.13 11.74 14.64
C GLU A 104 -5.74 11.18 15.94
N ALA A 105 -6.72 10.28 15.82
CA ALA A 105 -7.34 9.60 16.96
C ALA A 105 -6.46 8.50 17.59
N GLY A 106 -5.21 8.33 17.13
CA GLY A 106 -4.30 7.29 17.62
C GLY A 106 -4.77 5.87 17.31
N ILE A 107 -5.63 5.70 16.31
CA ILE A 107 -6.10 4.41 15.83
C ILE A 107 -5.05 3.91 14.84
N SER A 108 -4.37 2.82 15.18
CA SER A 108 -3.38 2.21 14.29
C SER A 108 -4.04 1.71 13.02
N THR A 109 -3.98 2.52 11.98
CA THR A 109 -4.29 2.15 10.60
C THR A 109 -3.00 1.61 10.01
N ARG A 110 -2.72 0.31 10.20
CA ARG A 110 -1.57 -0.35 9.57
C ARG A 110 -1.55 -0.30 8.03
N LYS A 111 -2.45 0.46 7.39
CA LYS A 111 -2.49 0.80 5.96
C LYS A 111 -3.26 2.13 5.75
N ALA A 112 -2.70 3.27 6.12
CA ALA A 112 -3.16 4.55 5.59
C ALA A 112 -2.42 4.82 4.28
N LEU A 113 -3.15 5.00 3.17
CA LEU A 113 -2.56 5.59 1.98
C LEU A 113 -2.14 7.03 2.33
N PRO A 114 -0.95 7.48 1.90
CA PRO A 114 -0.50 8.83 2.21
C PRO A 114 -1.45 9.85 1.60
N ALA A 115 -1.71 10.93 2.34
CA ALA A 115 -2.48 12.06 1.88
C ALA A 115 -1.88 12.63 0.58
N PRO A 116 -2.71 13.03 -0.41
CA PRO A 116 -2.19 13.80 -1.54
C PRO A 116 -1.67 15.13 -1.00
N CYS A 117 -0.36 15.36 -1.09
CA CYS A 117 0.22 16.66 -0.77
C CYS A 117 -0.36 17.68 -1.75
N ASP A 118 -1.06 18.67 -1.19
CA ASP A 118 -1.23 19.95 -1.85
C ASP A 118 0.13 20.67 -1.87
N GLU A 119 0.41 21.27 -3.02
CA GLU A 119 1.52 22.20 -3.32
C GLU A 119 2.79 21.63 -3.95
N GLU A 120 2.94 22.04 -5.22
CA GLU A 120 4.17 22.33 -5.97
C GLU A 120 5.49 22.16 -5.21
N ASP A 121 6.10 21.00 -5.34
CA ASP A 121 7.54 20.92 -5.55
C ASP A 121 7.82 19.66 -6.37
N GLY A 122 8.46 19.82 -7.53
CA GLY A 122 8.75 18.74 -8.48
C GLY A 122 9.79 17.74 -7.99
N LYS A 123 9.66 17.24 -6.75
CA LYS A 123 10.50 16.18 -6.18
C LYS A 123 9.78 14.85 -6.35
N ILE A 124 10.44 13.95 -7.05
CA ILE A 124 10.07 12.53 -7.12
C ILE A 124 10.29 11.98 -5.71
N TYR A 125 9.21 11.62 -5.02
CA TYR A 125 9.29 10.95 -3.72
C TYR A 125 9.71 9.49 -3.96
N THR A 126 10.91 9.15 -3.52
CA THR A 126 11.40 7.77 -3.45
C THR A 126 10.51 6.97 -2.49
N ALA A 127 9.88 5.92 -3.00
CA ALA A 127 9.21 4.93 -2.17
C ALA A 127 10.27 4.13 -1.41
N GLY A 128 10.40 4.38 -0.12
CA GLY A 128 11.27 3.64 0.77
C GLY A 128 11.38 4.36 2.09
N LEU A 129 10.62 3.88 3.08
CA LEU A 129 10.85 3.97 4.52
C LEU A 129 9.61 3.34 5.18
N GLU A 130 9.58 2.01 5.23
CA GLU A 130 8.81 1.29 6.26
C GLU A 130 9.75 1.08 7.45
N ASP A 131 9.23 1.28 8.67
CA ASP A 131 9.99 1.19 9.92
C ASP A 131 10.68 -0.17 10.08
N ASP A 132 12.00 -0.10 10.25
CA ASP A 132 12.93 -1.20 10.47
C ASP A 132 12.75 -1.78 11.88
N ASP A 133 12.05 -2.92 11.98
CA ASP A 133 11.97 -3.74 13.20
C ASP A 133 12.96 -4.92 13.19
N GLY A 134 13.94 -4.93 12.26
CA GLY A 134 14.99 -5.95 12.19
C GLY A 134 14.51 -7.35 11.76
N THR A 135 13.23 -7.55 11.44
CA THR A 135 12.71 -8.84 10.92
C THR A 135 12.87 -9.01 9.41
N TYR A 136 13.18 -7.91 8.72
CA TYR A 136 13.18 -7.81 7.26
C TYR A 136 14.37 -8.50 6.58
N ASP A 137 15.51 -8.58 7.27
CA ASP A 137 16.74 -9.21 6.75
C ASP A 137 16.60 -10.74 6.63
N GLU A 138 15.89 -11.40 7.55
CA GLU A 138 15.70 -12.85 7.51
C GLU A 138 14.76 -13.30 6.39
N GLU A 139 13.68 -12.55 6.13
CA GLU A 139 12.75 -12.84 5.04
C GLU A 139 13.42 -12.64 3.68
N LEU A 140 14.12 -11.51 3.48
CA LEU A 140 14.90 -11.27 2.27
C LEU A 140 16.00 -12.33 2.06
N ALA A 141 16.76 -12.67 3.11
CA ALA A 141 17.77 -13.72 3.02
C ALA A 141 17.15 -15.05 2.58
N THR A 142 15.98 -15.39 3.13
CA THR A 142 15.23 -16.60 2.75
C THR A 142 14.80 -16.58 1.29
N ILE A 143 14.26 -15.46 0.80
CA ILE A 143 13.81 -15.29 -0.59
C ILE A 143 14.99 -15.43 -1.56
N PHE A 144 16.14 -14.84 -1.25
CA PHE A 144 17.32 -14.91 -2.11
C PHE A 144 18.02 -16.28 -2.08
N ASN A 145 17.85 -17.06 -1.01
CA ASN A 145 18.33 -18.44 -0.89
C ASN A 145 17.49 -19.46 -1.67
N ARG A 146 16.21 -19.15 -1.96
CA ARG A 146 15.35 -20.01 -2.77
C ARG A 146 15.77 -19.98 -4.24
N LYS A 147 15.48 -21.10 -4.93
CA LYS A 147 15.57 -21.16 -6.39
C LYS A 147 14.42 -20.34 -7.00
N THR A 148 14.73 -19.64 -8.08
CA THR A 148 13.75 -18.95 -8.91
C THR A 148 12.74 -19.93 -9.51
N ALA A 149 11.52 -19.46 -9.76
CA ALA A 149 10.45 -20.28 -10.31
C ALA A 149 10.78 -20.80 -11.72
N SER A 150 11.51 -19.98 -12.50
CA SER A 150 12.01 -20.30 -13.85
C SER A 150 13.32 -21.08 -13.86
N GLY A 151 14.05 -21.10 -12.74
CA GLY A 151 15.42 -21.61 -12.69
C GLY A 151 16.48 -20.67 -13.28
N ILE A 152 16.10 -19.49 -13.78
CA ILE A 152 17.04 -18.46 -14.23
C ILE A 152 17.78 -17.91 -13.01
N LYS A 153 19.12 -17.87 -13.06
CA LYS A 153 19.91 -17.28 -11.97
C LYS A 153 19.75 -15.75 -12.01
N LEU A 154 19.11 -15.22 -10.98
CA LEU A 154 19.08 -13.79 -10.69
C LEU A 154 19.99 -13.53 -9.48
N GLU A 155 20.80 -12.49 -9.53
CA GLU A 155 21.76 -12.19 -8.45
C GLU A 155 21.25 -11.10 -7.52
N ASN A 156 20.60 -10.10 -8.09
CA ASN A 156 20.18 -8.88 -7.42
C ASN A 156 18.67 -8.78 -7.27
N TYR A 157 17.89 -9.45 -8.12
CA TYR A 157 16.41 -9.40 -8.11
C TYR A 157 15.75 -10.74 -7.75
N ARG A 158 14.58 -10.66 -7.13
CA ARG A 158 13.63 -11.78 -6.93
C ARG A 158 12.21 -11.30 -7.17
N VAL A 159 11.32 -12.23 -7.51
CA VAL A 159 9.90 -11.94 -7.74
C VAL A 159 9.05 -13.01 -7.08
N GLU A 160 8.06 -12.60 -6.28
CA GLU A 160 7.08 -13.52 -5.69
C GLU A 160 5.66 -12.91 -5.78
N ILE A 161 4.64 -13.78 -5.84
CA ILE A 161 3.23 -13.38 -5.76
C ILE A 161 2.72 -13.66 -4.36
N TYR A 162 2.21 -12.63 -3.71
CA TYR A 162 1.46 -12.74 -2.47
C TYR A 162 0.00 -12.38 -2.76
N ASP A 163 -0.90 -13.34 -2.58
CA ASP A 163 -2.31 -13.23 -2.96
C ASP A 163 -2.51 -12.84 -4.44
N GLU A 164 -2.85 -11.58 -4.69
CA GLU A 164 -3.10 -11.00 -6.03
C GLU A 164 -2.04 -9.96 -6.44
N ASP A 165 -1.06 -9.71 -5.58
CA ASP A 165 0.01 -8.73 -5.80
C ASP A 165 1.33 -9.41 -6.15
N LEU A 166 1.92 -8.97 -7.25
CA LEU A 166 3.27 -9.34 -7.66
C LEU A 166 4.27 -8.36 -7.05
N TRP A 167 5.18 -8.91 -6.25
CA TRP A 167 6.23 -8.18 -5.56
C TRP A 167 7.59 -8.53 -6.13
N GLY A 168 8.42 -7.50 -6.25
CA GLY A 168 9.83 -7.61 -6.60
C GLY A 168 10.67 -7.32 -5.38
N PHE A 169 11.83 -7.95 -5.29
CA PHE A 169 12.80 -7.75 -4.22
C PHE A 169 14.16 -7.50 -4.82
N ARG A 170 14.90 -6.52 -4.30
CA ARG A 170 16.26 -6.23 -4.73
C ARG A 170 17.20 -6.09 -3.54
N ARG A 171 18.40 -6.67 -3.63
CA ARG A 171 19.44 -6.52 -2.60
C ARG A 171 19.76 -5.04 -2.39
N GLY A 172 19.80 -4.58 -1.14
CA GLY A 172 20.10 -3.19 -0.79
C GLY A 172 18.97 -2.17 -1.03
N TYR A 173 17.90 -2.56 -1.74
CA TYR A 173 16.73 -1.70 -2.01
C TYR A 173 15.46 -2.21 -1.30
N GLY A 174 15.35 -3.51 -1.07
CA GLY A 174 14.18 -4.13 -0.44
C GLY A 174 13.08 -4.46 -1.44
N ARG A 175 11.84 -4.41 -0.98
CA ARG A 175 10.65 -4.91 -1.66
C ARG A 175 9.99 -3.75 -2.38
N PHE A 176 9.51 -4.00 -3.59
CA PHE A 176 8.84 -3.02 -4.41
C PHE A 176 7.67 -3.64 -5.17
N PRO A 177 6.57 -2.89 -5.35
CA PRO A 177 5.43 -3.39 -6.11
C PRO A 177 5.80 -3.50 -7.59
N VAL A 178 5.47 -4.62 -8.23
CA VAL A 178 5.73 -4.85 -9.66
C VAL A 178 4.44 -4.74 -10.47
N ALA A 179 3.41 -5.48 -10.05
CA ALA A 179 2.12 -5.46 -10.71
C ALA A 179 1.04 -5.93 -9.72
N ASN A 180 -0.18 -5.43 -9.90
CA ASN A 180 -1.35 -6.03 -9.26
C ASN A 180 -2.09 -6.83 -10.34
N LEU A 181 -2.24 -8.14 -10.12
CA LEU A 181 -2.85 -9.02 -11.11
C LEU A 181 -4.36 -8.83 -11.20
N ARG A 182 -4.99 -8.16 -10.20
CA ARG A 182 -6.40 -7.73 -10.11
C ARG A 182 -7.47 -8.76 -10.49
N ILE A 183 -7.07 -10.01 -10.68
CA ILE A 183 -7.92 -11.10 -11.13
C ILE A 183 -7.90 -12.11 -9.99
N PRO A 184 -8.97 -12.18 -9.19
CA PRO A 184 -9.13 -13.25 -8.22
C PRO A 184 -9.25 -14.59 -8.95
N LYS A 185 -8.98 -15.68 -8.23
CA LYS A 185 -9.17 -17.03 -8.75
C LYS A 185 -10.61 -17.20 -9.30
N PRO A 186 -10.79 -17.54 -10.58
CA PRO A 186 -12.11 -17.75 -11.15
C PRO A 186 -12.86 -18.90 -10.45
N ILE A 187 -14.17 -18.73 -10.25
CA ILE A 187 -15.03 -19.77 -9.68
C ILE A 187 -14.99 -21.00 -10.59
N GLY A 188 -14.67 -22.17 -10.01
CA GLY A 188 -14.57 -23.43 -10.74
C GLY A 188 -13.18 -23.77 -11.30
N LEU A 189 -12.20 -22.87 -11.22
CA LEU A 189 -10.82 -23.18 -11.61
C LEU A 189 -10.16 -24.09 -10.54
N PRO A 190 -9.51 -25.21 -10.92
CA PRO A 190 -8.74 -26.02 -9.97
C PRO A 190 -7.62 -25.22 -9.31
N GLU A 191 -7.32 -25.52 -8.04
CA GLU A 191 -6.25 -24.83 -7.32
C GLU A 191 -4.88 -25.07 -7.96
N ILE A 192 -4.62 -26.27 -8.46
CA ILE A 192 -3.35 -26.64 -9.10
C ILE A 192 -3.11 -25.77 -10.35
N GLU A 193 -4.12 -25.61 -11.19
CA GLU A 193 -4.08 -24.76 -12.39
C GLU A 193 -3.89 -23.28 -12.03
N TRP A 194 -4.58 -22.82 -10.97
CA TRP A 194 -4.40 -21.46 -10.46
C TRP A 194 -2.97 -21.17 -9.98
N GLN A 195 -2.36 -22.12 -9.27
CA GLN A 195 -0.98 -21.99 -8.81
C GLN A 195 0.02 -22.07 -9.97
N ASP A 196 -0.23 -22.90 -11.00
CA ASP A 196 0.60 -22.96 -12.21
C ASP A 196 0.54 -21.64 -13.00
N MET A 197 -0.65 -21.06 -13.16
CA MET A 197 -0.82 -19.74 -13.79
C MET A 197 -0.03 -18.65 -13.07
N LYS A 198 -0.10 -18.60 -11.73
CA LYS A 198 0.70 -17.65 -10.93
C LYS A 198 2.20 -17.90 -11.11
N LYS A 199 2.63 -19.15 -11.11
CA LYS A 199 4.03 -19.52 -11.36
C LYS A 199 4.50 -19.03 -12.74
N ASN A 200 3.69 -19.20 -13.78
CA ASN A 200 4.02 -18.74 -15.14
C ASN A 200 4.21 -17.22 -15.22
N VAL A 201 3.40 -16.46 -14.46
CA VAL A 201 3.59 -15.01 -14.32
C VAL A 201 4.92 -14.69 -13.64
N CYS A 202 5.24 -15.34 -12.51
CA CYS A 202 6.54 -15.16 -11.84
C CYS A 202 7.70 -15.43 -12.82
N MET A 203 7.65 -16.53 -13.58
CA MET A 203 8.69 -16.89 -14.55
C MET A 203 8.89 -15.82 -15.63
N ALA A 204 7.80 -15.19 -16.11
CA ALA A 204 7.89 -14.13 -17.11
C ALA A 204 8.61 -12.89 -16.55
N PHE A 205 8.31 -12.51 -15.31
CA PHE A 205 8.97 -11.38 -14.65
C PHE A 205 10.41 -11.67 -14.27
N GLU A 206 10.73 -12.90 -13.86
CA GLU A 206 12.12 -13.31 -13.65
C GLU A 206 12.96 -13.17 -14.94
N ALA A 207 12.40 -13.56 -16.09
CA ALA A 207 13.07 -13.38 -17.39
C ALA A 207 13.22 -11.88 -17.76
N TYR A 208 12.26 -11.04 -17.37
CA TYR A 208 12.37 -9.59 -17.53
C TYR A 208 13.51 -9.02 -16.67
N TYR A 209 13.56 -9.34 -15.37
CA TYR A 209 14.60 -8.85 -14.47
C TYR A 209 15.99 -9.40 -14.81
N ALA A 210 16.09 -10.59 -15.38
CA ALA A 210 17.36 -11.11 -15.88
C ALA A 210 17.94 -10.21 -16.99
N LYS A 211 17.08 -9.65 -17.85
CA LYS A 211 17.51 -8.65 -18.84
C LYS A 211 17.93 -7.36 -18.17
N ILE A 212 17.16 -6.87 -17.19
CA ILE A 212 17.51 -5.66 -16.44
C ILE A 212 18.90 -5.80 -15.79
N GLU A 213 19.14 -6.87 -15.02
CA GLU A 213 20.45 -7.17 -14.42
C GLU A 213 21.57 -7.21 -15.47
N MET A 214 21.31 -7.81 -16.64
CA MET A 214 22.28 -7.83 -17.72
C MET A 214 22.60 -6.43 -18.24
N TYR A 215 21.62 -5.53 -18.36
CA TYR A 215 21.85 -4.15 -18.81
C TYR A 215 22.53 -3.29 -17.72
N GLU A 216 22.20 -3.50 -16.44
CA GLU A 216 22.87 -2.89 -15.29
C GLU A 216 24.34 -3.32 -15.18
N ASN A 217 24.60 -4.62 -15.24
CA ASN A 217 25.96 -5.18 -15.16
C ASN A 217 26.85 -4.74 -16.32
N ASN A 218 26.24 -4.44 -17.48
CA ASN A 218 26.92 -3.90 -18.65
C ASN A 218 27.02 -2.36 -18.64
N GLY A 219 26.55 -1.68 -17.59
CA GLY A 219 26.60 -0.23 -17.43
C GLY A 219 25.77 0.55 -18.45
N LYS A 220 24.76 -0.08 -19.06
CA LYS A 220 23.89 0.56 -20.06
C LYS A 220 22.72 1.32 -19.44
N ILE A 221 22.30 0.89 -18.27
CA ILE A 221 21.35 1.58 -17.40
C ILE A 221 21.97 1.63 -16.02
N ASP A 222 21.75 2.74 -15.31
CA ASP A 222 22.18 2.83 -13.94
C ASP A 222 21.37 1.85 -13.10
N ALA A 223 22.08 1.03 -12.33
CA ALA A 223 21.46 0.31 -11.23
C ALA A 223 20.78 1.34 -10.32
N PRO A 224 19.50 1.15 -9.93
CA PRO A 224 18.84 2.08 -9.02
C PRO A 224 19.73 2.30 -7.79
N GLU A 225 19.79 3.52 -7.27
CA GLU A 225 20.69 3.83 -6.16
C GLU A 225 20.54 2.79 -5.06
N ASP A 226 21.60 2.02 -4.83
CA ASP A 226 21.69 1.17 -3.66
C ASP A 226 21.73 2.16 -2.48
N THR A 227 20.56 2.42 -1.88
CA THR A 227 20.52 3.02 -0.56
C THR A 227 21.35 2.12 0.33
N ARG A 228 22.61 2.53 0.57
CA ARG A 228 23.64 1.79 1.29
C ARG A 228 23.20 1.55 2.75
N PHE A 229 22.30 0.61 2.97
CA PHE A 229 22.04 0.07 4.30
C PHE A 229 23.06 -1.02 4.70
N GLY A 230 23.93 -1.46 3.77
CA GLY A 230 24.90 -2.52 4.02
C GLY A 230 26.37 -2.13 4.28
N THR A 231 26.81 -0.89 4.03
CA THR A 231 28.25 -0.52 4.13
C THR A 231 28.66 0.22 5.40
N MET A 232 27.77 0.39 6.39
CA MET A 232 28.16 0.88 7.73
C MET A 232 28.58 -0.21 8.72
N MET A 233 28.58 -1.50 8.33
CA MET A 233 29.02 -2.60 9.22
C MET A 233 30.46 -3.10 8.96
N GLU A 234 31.19 -2.61 7.96
CA GLU A 234 32.55 -3.09 7.67
C GLU A 234 33.70 -2.12 8.00
N SER A 235 33.46 -0.97 8.65
CA SER A 235 34.55 -0.03 9.02
C SER A 235 34.77 0.22 10.52
N LYS A 236 34.17 -0.59 11.41
CA LYS A 236 34.55 -0.62 12.84
C LYS A 236 35.08 -2.00 13.24
N GLY A 237 36.22 -2.36 12.65
CA GLY A 237 36.94 -3.58 13.00
C GLY A 237 38.32 -3.63 12.35
N GLY A 238 39.05 -2.51 12.33
CA GLY A 238 40.33 -2.43 11.62
C GLY A 238 41.23 -1.31 12.12
N ILE A 239 42.00 -1.65 13.17
CA ILE A 239 43.32 -1.12 13.54
C ILE A 239 43.36 0.30 14.17
N LYS A 240 43.43 0.32 15.51
CA LYS A 240 44.68 0.59 16.25
C LYS A 240 44.66 -0.13 17.59
#